data_AF-A0A4W3HT29-F1
#
_entry.id   AF-A0A4W3HT29-F1
#
_cell.length_a   1.000
_cell.length_b   1.000
_cell.length_c   1.000
_cell.angle_alpha   90.00
_cell.angle_beta   90.00
_cell.angle_gamma   90.00
#
_symmetry.space_group_name_H-M   'P 1'
#
loop_
_entity.id
_entity.type
_entity.pdbx_description
1 polymer ?
#
loop_
_entity_poly.entity_id
_entity_poly.type
_entity_poly.pdbx_seq_one_letter_code
_entity_poly.pdbx_strand_id
1 'polypeptide(L)'
;CCCSVYYHYCEHIVEVIRNQEFLLLPADDILKLLASDDLNVPEEETIFHALMMWVKYDMQKRCSDLSKLLSYIRLPLLPPQLLADLENNALFKDDLECQKLILEAMKYHLLPERRPLMQSPRTKPRKSTVGALYAVGGMDANKGATTIEKYDLRTNTWAQAGVMNGRRLQFGVAVIDDKLYVVGGRDGLKTLNTVECYDSKTKTWTALPPMSTHRHGLGKPDHR
;
A
#
# COMPACT_ATOMS: atom_id res chain seq x y z
N CYS A 1 9.28 20.27 -17.90
CA CYS A 1 10.39 19.43 -17.37
C CYS A 1 10.31 19.18 -15.85
N CYS A 2 10.00 20.14 -14.97
CA CYS A 2 9.93 19.87 -13.52
C CYS A 2 8.86 18.84 -13.09
N CYS A 3 7.66 18.83 -13.71
CA CYS A 3 6.62 17.86 -13.35
C CYS A 3 6.98 16.40 -13.68
N SER A 4 7.72 16.15 -14.76
CA SER A 4 8.11 14.77 -15.15
C SER A 4 9.18 14.21 -14.22
N VAL A 5 10.12 15.06 -13.80
CA VAL A 5 11.17 14.68 -12.84
C VAL A 5 10.55 14.39 -11.47
N TYR A 6 9.66 15.26 -10.99
CA TYR A 6 8.95 15.06 -9.72
C TYR A 6 8.11 13.77 -9.69
N TYR A 7 7.38 13.50 -10.78
CA TYR A 7 6.62 12.25 -10.88
C TYR A 7 7.53 11.02 -10.86
N HIS A 8 8.67 11.08 -11.55
CA HIS A 8 9.68 10.02 -11.51
C HIS A 8 10.23 9.82 -10.08
N TYR A 9 10.46 10.90 -9.32
CA TYR A 9 10.86 10.82 -7.92
C TYR A 9 9.79 10.14 -7.05
N CYS A 10 8.51 10.44 -7.25
CA CYS A 10 7.43 9.80 -6.51
C CYS A 10 7.31 8.30 -6.85
N GLU A 11 7.49 7.92 -8.11
CA GLU A 11 7.42 6.52 -8.57
C GLU A 11 8.60 5.67 -8.07
N HIS A 12 9.81 6.22 -8.09
CA HIS A 12 11.07 5.52 -7.79
C HIS A 12 11.69 5.94 -6.46
N ILE A 13 10.89 6.42 -5.51
CA ILE A 13 11.41 6.99 -4.25
C ILE A 13 12.30 6.00 -3.47
N VAL A 14 11.98 4.71 -3.49
CA VAL A 14 12.77 3.67 -2.80
C VAL A 14 14.21 3.59 -3.33
N GLU A 15 14.43 3.85 -4.61
CA GLU A 15 15.76 3.92 -5.21
C GLU A 15 16.43 5.25 -4.90
N VAL A 16 15.67 6.34 -4.95
CA VAL A 16 16.16 7.70 -4.68
C VAL A 16 16.68 7.84 -3.26
N ILE A 17 15.94 7.37 -2.24
CA ILE A 17 16.35 7.49 -0.82
C ILE A 17 17.63 6.72 -0.51
N ARG A 18 18.01 5.74 -1.33
CA ARG A 18 19.26 4.99 -1.21
C ARG A 18 20.45 5.75 -1.79
N ASN A 19 20.21 6.70 -2.68
CA ASN A 19 21.26 7.52 -3.30
C ASN A 19 21.67 8.65 -2.35
N GLN A 20 22.98 8.94 -2.28
CA GLN A 20 23.52 10.03 -1.46
C GLN A 20 23.01 11.40 -1.93
N GLU A 21 22.64 11.55 -3.21
CA GLU A 21 22.03 12.77 -3.74
C GLU A 21 20.75 13.18 -2.99
N PHE A 22 20.01 12.22 -2.44
CA PHE A 22 18.83 12.52 -1.62
C PHE A 22 19.18 13.36 -0.38
N LEU A 23 20.34 13.11 0.24
CA LEU A 23 20.80 13.84 1.41
C LEU A 23 21.17 15.30 1.09
N LEU A 24 21.42 15.60 -0.19
CA LEU A 24 21.77 16.95 -0.68
C LEU A 24 20.53 17.78 -1.06
N LEU A 25 19.33 17.19 -1.07
CA LEU A 25 18.11 17.90 -1.45
C LEU A 25 17.78 19.05 -0.47
N PRO A 26 17.28 20.20 -0.98
CA PRO A 26 16.76 21.27 -0.14
C PRO A 26 15.49 20.87 0.64
N ALA A 27 15.23 21.55 1.75
CA ALA A 27 14.06 21.31 2.60
C ALA A 27 12.73 21.42 1.82
N ASP A 28 12.63 22.37 0.88
CA ASP A 28 11.42 22.57 0.07
C ASP A 28 11.11 21.38 -0.85
N ASP A 29 12.13 20.69 -1.36
CA ASP A 29 11.92 19.53 -2.23
C ASP A 29 11.56 18.29 -1.42
N ILE A 30 12.15 18.13 -0.22
CA ILE A 30 11.72 17.12 0.75
C ILE A 30 10.26 17.38 1.15
N LEU A 31 9.88 18.63 1.43
CA LEU A 31 8.51 18.97 1.79
C LEU A 31 7.51 18.58 0.69
N LYS A 32 7.79 18.95 -0.57
CA LYS A 32 6.92 18.57 -1.70
C LYS A 32 6.77 17.05 -1.79
N LEU A 33 7.87 16.31 -1.63
CA LEU A 33 7.87 14.86 -1.68
C LEU A 33 7.01 14.26 -0.55
N LEU A 34 7.20 14.69 0.69
CA LEU A 34 6.47 14.19 1.86
C LEU A 34 4.97 14.50 1.78
N ALA A 35 4.61 15.67 1.24
CA ALA A 35 3.24 16.10 1.04
C ALA A 35 2.49 15.30 -0.05
N SER A 36 3.18 14.52 -0.88
CA SER A 36 2.58 13.79 -2.00
C SER A 36 1.83 12.52 -1.58
N ASP A 37 0.54 12.46 -1.86
CA ASP A 37 -0.27 11.23 -1.67
C ASP A 37 0.08 10.10 -2.63
N ASP A 38 0.74 10.43 -3.75
CA ASP A 38 1.13 9.52 -4.82
C ASP A 38 2.54 8.93 -4.63
N LEU A 39 3.19 9.22 -3.51
CA LEU A 39 4.52 8.72 -3.20
C LEU A 39 4.50 7.18 -3.06
N ASN A 40 5.27 6.49 -3.91
CA ASN A 40 5.30 5.04 -4.01
C ASN A 40 6.22 4.39 -2.98
N VAL A 41 5.79 4.37 -1.72
CA VAL A 41 6.49 3.71 -0.62
C VAL A 41 5.79 2.42 -0.21
N PRO A 42 6.54 1.38 0.22
CA PRO A 42 5.95 0.14 0.71
C PRO A 42 5.19 0.35 2.03
N GLU A 43 5.70 1.24 2.89
CA GLU A 43 5.14 1.59 4.19
C GLU A 43 5.55 3.01 4.58
N GLU A 44 4.77 3.65 5.47
CA GLU A 44 5.06 5.01 5.93
C GLU A 44 6.38 5.08 6.73
N GLU A 45 6.77 3.99 7.38
CA GLU A 45 8.03 3.90 8.13
C GLU A 45 9.25 4.12 7.22
N THR A 46 9.20 3.68 5.96
CA THR A 46 10.29 3.88 5.00
C THR A 46 10.58 5.36 4.79
N ILE A 47 9.54 6.19 4.63
CA ILE A 47 9.72 7.63 4.39
C ILE A 47 10.07 8.38 5.68
N PHE A 48 9.58 7.91 6.83
CA PHE A 48 10.00 8.42 8.12
C PHE A 48 11.51 8.23 8.33
N HIS A 49 12.04 7.02 8.09
CA HIS A 49 13.48 6.76 8.20
C HIS A 49 14.30 7.59 7.21
N ALA A 50 13.84 7.77 5.97
CA ALA A 50 14.49 8.64 5.01
C ALA A 50 14.57 10.10 5.50
N LEU A 51 13.48 10.63 6.07
CA LEU A 51 13.49 11.97 6.69
C LEU A 51 14.51 12.04 7.83
N MET A 52 14.56 11.04 8.70
CA MET A 52 15.53 11.00 9.81
C MET A 52 16.97 10.94 9.33
N MET A 53 17.27 10.19 8.26
CA MET A 53 18.59 10.18 7.64
C MET A 53 18.96 11.56 7.08
N TRP A 54 18.01 12.23 6.40
CA TRP A 54 18.21 13.58 5.86
C TRP A 54 18.45 14.61 6.97
N VAL A 55 17.69 14.58 8.08
CA VAL A 55 17.90 15.51 9.21
C VAL A 55 19.23 15.24 9.91
N LYS A 56 19.60 13.96 10.13
CA LYS A 56 20.86 13.58 10.78
C LYS A 56 22.10 13.98 9.97
N TYR A 57 21.98 14.13 8.65
CA TYR A 57 23.08 14.56 7.79
C TYR A 57 23.53 16.01 8.05
N ASP A 58 22.61 16.92 8.40
CA ASP A 58 22.93 18.31 8.78
C ASP A 58 21.97 18.78 9.90
N MET A 59 22.21 18.27 11.11
CA MET A 59 21.34 18.53 12.27
C MET A 59 21.27 20.01 12.64
N GLN A 60 22.35 20.77 12.41
CA GLN A 60 22.39 22.19 12.81
C GLN A 60 21.42 23.03 11.99
N LYS A 61 21.31 22.79 10.68
CA LYS A 61 20.44 23.55 9.80
C LYS A 61 19.04 22.96 9.66
N ARG A 62 18.91 21.64 9.79
CA ARG A 62 17.66 20.92 9.44
C ARG A 62 16.76 20.64 10.64
N CYS A 63 17.27 20.75 11.86
CA CYS A 63 16.45 20.54 13.06
C CYS A 63 15.31 21.57 13.17
N SER A 64 15.49 22.79 12.66
CA SER A 64 14.42 23.80 12.62
C SER A 64 13.27 23.44 11.68
N ASP A 65 13.53 22.65 10.63
CA ASP A 65 12.51 22.22 9.67
C ASP A 65 11.81 20.92 10.08
N LEU A 66 12.36 20.20 11.08
CA LEU A 66 11.93 18.86 11.45
C LEU A 66 10.44 18.80 11.82
N SER A 67 9.96 19.68 12.69
CA SER A 67 8.55 19.69 13.12
C SER A 67 7.58 19.91 11.96
N LYS A 68 7.93 20.82 11.04
CA LYS A 68 7.17 21.09 9.82
C LYS A 68 7.17 19.88 8.89
N LEU A 69 8.33 19.26 8.64
CA LEU A 69 8.43 18.09 7.77
C LEU A 69 7.72 16.87 8.37
N LEU A 70 7.84 16.66 9.68
CA LEU A 70 7.17 15.59 10.41
C LEU A 70 5.65 15.66 10.31
N SER A 71 5.08 16.87 10.17
CA SER A 71 3.64 17.06 9.97
C SER A 71 3.11 16.47 8.65
N TYR A 72 3.97 16.22 7.67
CA TYR A 72 3.63 15.56 6.40
C TYR A 72 3.84 14.04 6.44
N ILE A 73 4.42 13.51 7.52
CA ILE A 73 4.48 12.06 7.77
C ILE A 73 3.17 11.62 8.43
N ARG A 74 2.62 10.50 7.94
CA ARG A 74 1.40 9.88 8.51
C ARG A 74 1.74 9.10 9.78
N LEU A 75 2.21 9.80 10.83
CA LEU A 75 2.57 9.19 12.12
C LEU A 75 1.52 8.22 12.69
N PRO A 76 0.19 8.50 12.59
CA PRO A 76 -0.85 7.54 13.05
C PRO A 76 -0.85 6.18 12.34
N LEU A 77 -0.08 6.05 11.24
CA LEU A 77 0.06 4.82 10.47
C LEU A 77 1.43 4.14 10.67
N LEU A 78 2.28 4.69 11.54
CA LEU A 78 3.54 4.06 11.94
C LEU A 78 3.29 2.97 13.01
N PRO A 79 4.23 2.02 13.17
CA PRO A 79 4.13 1.05 14.25
C PRO A 79 4.17 1.72 15.64
N PRO A 80 3.38 1.23 16.63
CA PRO A 80 3.38 1.78 17.99
C PRO A 80 4.75 1.75 18.67
N GLN A 81 5.59 0.76 18.36
CA GLN A 81 6.95 0.66 18.89
C GLN A 81 7.80 1.85 18.47
N LEU A 82 7.75 2.20 17.18
CA LEU A 82 8.45 3.37 16.66
C LEU A 82 7.95 4.66 17.30
N LEU A 83 6.63 4.82 17.49
CA LEU A 83 6.07 6.00 18.16
C LEU A 83 6.57 6.15 19.61
N ALA A 84 6.67 5.05 20.36
CA ALA A 84 7.21 5.06 21.72
C ALA A 84 8.70 5.41 21.75
N ASP A 85 9.48 4.96 20.76
CA ASP A 85 10.90 5.34 20.63
C ASP A 85 11.05 6.84 20.31
N LEU A 86 10.13 7.42 19.53
CA LEU A 86 10.14 8.84 19.18
C LEU A 86 9.83 9.74 20.38
N GLU A 87 8.87 9.34 21.23
CA GLU A 87 8.52 10.08 22.45
C GLU A 87 9.73 10.28 23.37
N ASN A 88 10.61 9.27 23.46
CA ASN A 88 11.77 9.29 24.33
C ASN A 88 13.04 9.89 23.69
N ASN A 89 12.99 10.22 22.41
CA ASN A 89 14.17 10.67 21.67
C ASN A 89 14.42 12.18 21.87
N ALA A 90 15.69 12.51 22.17
CA ALA A 90 16.13 13.87 22.45
C ALA A 90 15.83 14.89 21.33
N LEU A 91 15.70 14.43 20.07
CA LEU A 91 15.36 15.31 18.94
C LEU A 91 13.94 15.85 19.00
N PHE A 92 13.02 15.13 19.65
CA PHE A 92 11.59 15.48 19.67
C PHE A 92 11.12 15.94 21.04
N LYS A 93 11.84 15.57 22.11
CA LYS A 93 11.43 15.80 23.50
C LYS A 93 11.19 17.28 23.82
N ASP A 94 12.03 18.16 23.28
CA ASP A 94 11.99 19.59 23.58
C ASP A 94 11.11 20.40 22.60
N ASP A 95 10.66 19.79 21.50
CA ASP A 95 9.82 20.44 20.48
C ASP A 95 8.34 20.14 20.71
N LEU A 96 7.60 21.17 21.12
CA LEU A 96 6.17 21.07 21.46
C LEU A 96 5.31 20.61 20.27
N GLU A 97 5.63 21.01 19.04
CA GLU A 97 4.87 20.62 17.87
C GLU A 97 5.12 19.15 17.54
N CYS A 98 6.37 18.68 17.63
CA CYS A 98 6.68 17.25 17.49
C CYS A 98 5.93 16.40 18.53
N GLN A 99 5.91 16.84 19.80
CA GLN A 99 5.17 16.14 20.87
C GLN A 99 3.68 16.07 20.59
N LYS A 100 3.04 17.15 20.11
CA LYS A 100 1.63 17.13 19.71
C LYS A 100 1.37 16.12 18.58
N LEU A 101 2.25 16.08 17.58
CA LEU A 101 2.12 15.17 16.44
C LEU A 101 2.23 13.70 16.88
N ILE A 102 3.17 13.38 17.79
CA ILE A 102 3.38 12.04 18.35
C ILE A 102 2.19 11.63 19.23
N LEU A 103 1.72 12.52 20.11
CA LEU A 103 0.56 12.26 20.98
C LEU A 103 -0.72 11.99 20.18
N GLU A 104 -0.96 12.72 19.08
CA GLU A 104 -2.08 12.42 18.18
C GLU A 104 -1.99 10.99 17.64
N ALA A 105 -0.81 10.58 17.18
CA ALA A 105 -0.58 9.24 16.65
C ALA A 105 -0.77 8.16 17.72
N MET A 106 -0.19 8.33 18.91
CA MET A 106 -0.39 7.39 20.03
C MET A 106 -1.87 7.28 20.40
N LYS A 107 -2.60 8.40 20.46
CA LYS A 107 -4.05 8.42 20.73
C LYS A 107 -4.84 7.64 19.67
N TYR A 108 -4.43 7.72 18.40
CA TYR A 108 -5.05 6.97 17.29
C TYR A 108 -4.88 5.45 17.43
N HIS A 109 -3.75 5.00 18.00
CA HIS A 109 -3.53 3.59 18.34
C HIS A 109 -4.29 3.15 19.60
N LEU A 110 -4.33 4.00 20.63
CA LEU A 110 -4.95 3.70 21.92
C LEU A 110 -6.49 3.66 21.87
N LEU A 111 -7.13 4.32 20.89
CA LEU A 111 -8.60 4.44 20.81
C LEU A 111 -9.15 3.97 19.45
N PRO A 112 -9.07 2.67 19.10
CA PRO A 112 -9.54 2.15 17.82
C PRO A 112 -11.01 2.49 17.50
N GLU A 113 -11.88 2.47 18.51
CA GLU A 113 -13.33 2.71 18.36
C GLU A 113 -13.63 4.17 17.99
N ARG A 114 -12.70 5.09 18.28
CA ARG A 114 -12.86 6.53 18.02
C ARG A 114 -12.18 7.00 16.73
N ARG A 115 -11.49 6.11 16.00
CA ARG A 115 -10.83 6.45 14.72
C ARG A 115 -11.75 7.14 13.70
N PRO A 116 -13.06 6.80 13.57
CA PRO A 116 -13.94 7.54 12.67
C PRO A 116 -14.08 9.03 13.00
N LEU A 117 -13.87 9.42 14.26
CA LEU A 117 -13.94 10.80 14.75
C LEU A 117 -12.58 11.51 14.71
N MET A 118 -11.49 10.79 14.43
CA MET A 118 -10.12 11.30 14.42
C MET A 118 -9.54 11.40 13.00
N GLN A 119 -10.40 11.55 12.00
CA GLN A 119 -9.97 11.57 10.60
C GLN A 119 -9.21 12.86 10.28
N SER A 120 -8.01 12.71 9.71
CA SER A 120 -7.18 13.78 9.20
C SER A 120 -6.42 13.30 7.95
N PRO A 121 -5.79 14.19 7.17
CA PRO A 121 -4.90 13.78 6.09
C PRO A 121 -3.80 12.79 6.54
N ARG A 122 -3.39 12.86 7.83
CA ARG A 122 -2.36 11.99 8.40
C ARG A 122 -2.86 10.61 8.82
N THR A 123 -4.17 10.42 8.97
CA THR A 123 -4.78 9.10 9.26
C THR A 123 -5.21 8.36 8.00
N LYS A 124 -5.11 9.00 6.83
CA LYS A 124 -5.40 8.40 5.53
C LYS A 124 -4.12 7.81 4.94
N PRO A 125 -4.04 6.51 4.63
CA PRO A 125 -2.86 5.91 3.98
C PRO A 125 -2.54 6.55 2.62
N ARG A 126 -1.26 6.52 2.24
CA ARG A 126 -0.82 6.84 0.87
C ARG A 126 -1.44 5.86 -0.10
N LYS A 127 -1.64 6.25 -1.35
CA LYS A 127 -2.25 5.35 -2.35
C LYS A 127 -1.49 4.04 -2.52
N SER A 128 -0.16 4.07 -2.37
CA SER A 128 0.70 2.88 -2.44
C SER A 128 0.51 1.90 -1.28
N THR A 129 -0.02 2.34 -0.13
CA THR A 129 -0.12 1.53 1.10
C THR A 129 -1.52 1.04 1.42
N VAL A 130 -2.55 1.40 0.63
CA VAL A 130 -3.95 0.97 0.82
C VAL A 130 -4.17 -0.51 0.47
N GLY A 131 -3.20 -1.15 -0.19
CA GLY A 131 -3.33 -2.49 -0.75
C GLY A 131 -3.74 -2.46 -2.23
N ALA A 132 -4.00 -3.63 -2.79
CA ALA A 132 -4.32 -3.78 -4.21
C ALA A 132 -5.70 -4.40 -4.41
N LEU A 133 -6.46 -3.84 -5.36
CA LEU A 133 -7.72 -4.42 -5.81
C LEU A 133 -7.47 -5.22 -7.08
N TYR A 134 -7.96 -6.46 -7.10
CA TYR A 134 -7.89 -7.35 -8.25
C TYR A 134 -9.29 -7.78 -8.68
N ALA A 135 -9.54 -7.72 -9.99
CA ALA A 135 -10.65 -8.39 -10.63
C ALA A 135 -10.11 -9.67 -11.27
N VAL A 136 -10.64 -10.82 -10.87
CA VAL A 136 -10.19 -12.14 -11.33
C VAL A 136 -11.34 -12.78 -12.08
N GLY A 137 -11.12 -13.17 -13.34
CA GLY A 137 -12.10 -13.91 -14.15
C GLY A 137 -13.43 -13.19 -14.34
N GLY A 138 -14.51 -13.96 -14.49
CA GLY A 138 -15.85 -13.43 -14.73
C GLY A 138 -16.36 -13.70 -16.14
N MET A 139 -17.42 -13.00 -16.54
CA MET A 139 -18.06 -13.19 -17.84
C MET A 139 -17.82 -11.96 -18.70
N ASP A 140 -17.11 -12.14 -19.80
CA ASP A 140 -16.95 -11.14 -20.86
C ASP A 140 -17.89 -11.47 -22.04
N ALA A 141 -17.78 -10.70 -23.13
CA ALA A 141 -18.54 -10.93 -24.36
C ALA A 141 -18.30 -12.35 -24.95
N ASN A 142 -17.18 -12.98 -24.62
CA ASN A 142 -16.79 -14.32 -25.07
C ASN A 142 -17.16 -15.43 -24.07
N LYS A 143 -18.06 -15.14 -23.11
CA LYS A 143 -18.61 -16.10 -22.14
C LYS A 143 -17.60 -16.61 -21.10
N GLY A 144 -16.48 -15.93 -20.89
CA GLY A 144 -15.54 -16.26 -19.81
C GLY A 144 -14.21 -15.54 -19.89
N ALA A 145 -14.00 -14.58 -18.99
CA ALA A 145 -12.74 -13.88 -18.84
C ALA A 145 -11.69 -14.80 -18.21
N THR A 146 -10.49 -14.80 -18.80
CA THR A 146 -9.29 -15.46 -18.26
C THR A 146 -8.32 -14.45 -17.65
N THR A 147 -8.56 -13.16 -17.84
CA THR A 147 -7.69 -12.10 -17.36
C THR A 147 -7.85 -11.89 -15.85
N ILE A 148 -6.73 -11.52 -15.22
CA ILE A 148 -6.74 -10.80 -13.96
C ILE A 148 -6.40 -9.36 -14.27
N GLU A 149 -7.20 -8.45 -13.76
CA GLU A 149 -6.94 -7.02 -13.81
C GLU A 149 -6.64 -6.51 -12.41
N LYS A 150 -5.63 -5.66 -12.29
CA LYS A 150 -5.30 -4.95 -11.06
C LYS A 150 -5.73 -3.50 -11.24
N TYR A 151 -6.39 -2.96 -10.23
CA TYR A 151 -6.69 -1.54 -10.18
C TYR A 151 -5.50 -0.77 -9.61
N ASP A 152 -5.03 0.21 -10.36
CA ASP A 152 -4.05 1.18 -9.89
C ASP A 152 -4.79 2.40 -9.33
N LEU A 153 -4.73 2.57 -8.00
CA LEU A 153 -5.35 3.69 -7.28
C LEU A 153 -4.74 5.04 -7.66
N ARG A 154 -3.49 5.05 -8.14
CA ARG A 154 -2.73 6.28 -8.46
C ARG A 154 -3.15 6.84 -9.81
N THR A 155 -3.18 5.98 -10.83
CA THR A 155 -3.62 6.35 -12.19
C THR A 155 -5.12 6.26 -12.37
N ASN A 156 -5.83 5.64 -11.43
CA ASN A 156 -7.27 5.39 -11.50
C ASN A 156 -7.64 4.56 -12.75
N THR A 157 -6.82 3.56 -13.06
CA THR A 157 -6.98 2.69 -14.24
C THR A 157 -6.84 1.22 -13.88
N TRP A 158 -7.52 0.37 -14.65
CA TRP A 158 -7.28 -1.07 -14.64
C TRP A 158 -6.13 -1.43 -15.56
N ALA A 159 -5.26 -2.32 -15.10
CA ALA A 159 -4.18 -2.88 -15.89
C ALA A 159 -4.18 -4.40 -15.78
N GLN A 160 -3.90 -5.09 -16.88
CA GLN A 160 -3.80 -6.54 -16.87
C GLN A 160 -2.61 -6.98 -16.00
N ALA A 161 -2.90 -7.78 -14.97
CA ALA A 161 -1.91 -8.29 -14.03
C ALA A 161 -1.44 -9.70 -14.40
N GLY A 162 -2.32 -10.51 -15.01
CA GLY A 162 -2.02 -11.88 -15.38
C GLY A 162 -3.15 -12.54 -16.18
N VAL A 163 -2.95 -13.81 -16.53
CA VAL A 163 -3.94 -14.64 -17.24
C VAL A 163 -4.03 -15.98 -16.53
N MET A 164 -5.24 -16.40 -16.18
CA MET A 164 -5.54 -17.72 -15.62
C MET A 164 -5.25 -18.83 -16.64
N ASN A 165 -4.95 -20.04 -16.17
CA ASN A 165 -4.69 -21.19 -17.04
C ASN A 165 -5.93 -21.63 -17.87
N GLY A 166 -7.12 -21.19 -17.47
CA GLY A 166 -8.35 -21.47 -18.19
C GLY A 166 -9.49 -20.58 -17.73
N ARG A 167 -10.55 -20.53 -18.54
CA ARG A 167 -11.76 -19.78 -18.19
C ARG A 167 -12.37 -20.37 -16.93
N ARG A 168 -12.80 -19.51 -16.02
CA ARG A 168 -13.39 -19.92 -14.75
C ARG A 168 -14.50 -18.98 -14.37
N LEU A 169 -15.63 -19.54 -13.93
CA LEU A 169 -16.84 -18.85 -13.50
C LEU A 169 -17.29 -19.41 -12.14
N GLN A 170 -18.01 -18.60 -11.35
CA GLN A 170 -18.66 -19.06 -10.11
C GLN A 170 -17.71 -19.76 -9.11
N PHE A 171 -16.48 -19.26 -9.00
CA PHE A 171 -15.41 -19.78 -8.16
C PHE A 171 -15.25 -18.98 -6.87
N GLY A 172 -14.56 -19.57 -5.88
CA GLY A 172 -14.15 -18.86 -4.68
C GLY A 172 -12.78 -18.19 -4.87
N VAL A 173 -12.61 -17.00 -4.29
CA VAL A 173 -11.32 -16.30 -4.21
C VAL A 173 -11.00 -15.99 -2.76
N ALA A 174 -9.74 -16.17 -2.36
CA ALA A 174 -9.23 -15.74 -1.06
C ALA A 174 -7.81 -15.18 -1.21
N VAL A 175 -7.42 -14.26 -0.32
CA VAL A 175 -6.05 -13.78 -0.19
C VAL A 175 -5.43 -14.41 1.05
N ILE A 176 -4.32 -15.11 0.88
CA ILE A 176 -3.54 -15.71 1.99
C ILE A 176 -2.07 -15.43 1.71
N ASP A 177 -1.37 -14.84 2.68
CA ASP A 177 0.06 -14.49 2.58
C ASP A 177 0.43 -13.75 1.28
N ASP A 178 -0.33 -12.69 0.95
CA ASP A 178 -0.19 -11.87 -0.26
C ASP A 178 -0.36 -12.61 -1.61
N LYS A 179 -0.92 -13.83 -1.59
CA LYS A 179 -1.23 -14.60 -2.78
C LYS A 179 -2.74 -14.78 -2.97
N LEU A 180 -3.17 -14.77 -4.22
CA LEU A 180 -4.57 -14.93 -4.62
C LEU A 180 -4.86 -16.40 -4.90
N TYR A 181 -5.74 -17.00 -4.12
CA TYR A 181 -6.17 -18.38 -4.28
C TYR A 181 -7.51 -18.44 -4.98
N VAL A 182 -7.60 -19.24 -6.03
CA VAL A 182 -8.80 -19.48 -6.80
C VAL A 182 -9.20 -20.95 -6.67
N VAL A 183 -10.40 -21.19 -6.14
CA VAL A 183 -10.85 -22.51 -5.69
C VAL A 183 -12.14 -22.91 -6.40
N GLY A 184 -12.13 -24.06 -7.06
CA GLY A 184 -13.29 -24.62 -7.76
C GLY A 184 -13.77 -23.75 -8.92
N GLY A 185 -15.09 -23.70 -9.15
CA GLY A 185 -15.73 -22.94 -10.22
C GLY A 185 -16.22 -23.82 -11.37
N ARG A 186 -16.50 -23.19 -12.51
CA ARG A 186 -16.89 -23.86 -13.76
C ARG A 186 -16.10 -23.32 -14.93
N ASP A 187 -15.66 -24.21 -15.81
CA ASP A 187 -15.05 -23.84 -17.09
C ASP A 187 -16.10 -23.77 -18.21
N GLY A 188 -17.37 -23.53 -17.91
CA GLY A 188 -18.47 -23.54 -18.87
C GLY A 188 -18.97 -24.93 -19.28
N LEU A 189 -18.21 -26.02 -19.05
CA LEU A 189 -18.65 -27.39 -19.34
C LEU A 189 -18.77 -28.23 -18.07
N LYS A 190 -17.74 -28.20 -17.22
CA LYS A 190 -17.67 -28.97 -15.98
C LYS A 190 -17.51 -28.09 -14.75
N THR A 191 -17.94 -28.63 -13.62
CA THR A 191 -17.55 -28.11 -12.30
C THR A 191 -16.10 -28.50 -12.05
N LEU A 192 -15.32 -27.60 -11.46
CA LEU A 192 -13.92 -27.79 -11.15
C LEU A 192 -13.74 -28.12 -9.67
N ASN A 193 -12.76 -28.96 -9.36
CA ASN A 193 -12.21 -29.17 -8.01
C ASN A 193 -10.78 -28.61 -7.89
N THR A 194 -10.26 -27.97 -8.94
CA THR A 194 -8.90 -27.46 -9.01
C THR A 194 -8.71 -26.24 -8.12
N VAL A 195 -7.51 -26.14 -7.56
CA VAL A 195 -7.06 -24.99 -6.77
C VAL A 195 -5.85 -24.39 -7.48
N GLU A 196 -5.87 -23.08 -7.68
CA GLU A 196 -4.78 -22.34 -8.29
C GLU A 196 -4.41 -21.15 -7.41
N CYS A 197 -3.13 -20.84 -7.35
CA CYS A 197 -2.59 -19.74 -6.57
C CYS A 197 -1.82 -18.80 -7.49
N TYR A 198 -2.18 -17.52 -7.47
CA TYR A 198 -1.49 -16.46 -8.18
C TYR A 198 -0.60 -15.68 -7.21
N ASP A 199 0.69 -15.64 -7.53
CA ASP A 199 1.67 -14.85 -6.79
C ASP A 199 1.91 -13.53 -7.54
N SER A 200 1.50 -12.41 -6.93
CA SER A 200 1.59 -11.08 -7.54
C SER A 200 3.03 -10.57 -7.70
N LYS A 201 3.99 -11.11 -6.93
CA LYS A 201 5.41 -10.72 -6.99
C LYS A 201 6.09 -11.38 -8.18
N THR A 202 5.82 -12.67 -8.40
CA THR A 202 6.39 -13.41 -9.54
C THR A 202 5.52 -13.31 -10.79
N LYS A 203 4.26 -12.86 -10.67
CA LYS A 203 3.24 -12.83 -11.72
C LYS A 203 2.97 -14.22 -12.32
N THR A 204 3.04 -15.26 -11.48
CA THR A 204 2.86 -16.65 -11.92
C THR A 204 1.68 -17.32 -11.23
N TRP A 205 1.08 -18.28 -11.96
CA TRP A 205 0.06 -19.18 -11.44
C TRP A 205 0.67 -20.54 -11.11
N THR A 206 0.36 -21.05 -9.94
CA THR A 206 0.76 -22.37 -9.47
C THR A 206 -0.47 -23.22 -9.22
N ALA A 207 -0.53 -24.40 -9.84
CA ALA A 207 -1.55 -25.40 -9.55
C ALA A 207 -1.26 -26.03 -8.18
N LEU A 208 -2.28 -26.12 -7.34
CA LEU A 208 -2.22 -26.73 -6.02
C LEU A 208 -3.02 -28.04 -5.99
N PRO A 209 -2.85 -28.88 -4.95
CA PRO A 209 -3.62 -30.09 -4.81
C PRO A 209 -5.14 -29.83 -4.93
N PRO A 210 -5.87 -30.63 -5.72
CA PRO A 210 -7.29 -30.41 -5.94
C PRO A 210 -8.10 -30.76 -4.69
N MET A 211 -9.28 -30.17 -4.58
CA MET A 211 -10.28 -30.57 -3.59
C MET A 211 -10.79 -31.99 -3.88
N SER A 212 -11.21 -32.68 -2.81
CA SER A 212 -11.87 -33.98 -2.91
C SER A 212 -13.25 -33.90 -3.59
N THR A 213 -13.88 -32.72 -3.59
CA THR A 213 -15.21 -32.50 -4.17
C THR A 213 -15.19 -31.31 -5.12
N HIS A 214 -15.85 -31.48 -6.27
CA HIS A 214 -16.09 -30.42 -7.23
C HIS A 214 -17.09 -29.41 -6.65
N ARG A 215 -16.76 -28.11 -6.68
CA ARG A 215 -17.59 -27.04 -6.10
C ARG A 215 -17.69 -25.86 -7.07
N HIS A 216 -18.88 -25.27 -7.18
CA HIS A 216 -19.14 -24.00 -7.86
C HIS A 216 -20.31 -23.26 -7.20
N GLY A 217 -20.59 -22.05 -7.66
CA GLY A 217 -21.70 -21.22 -7.16
C GLY A 217 -21.28 -20.17 -6.14
N LEU A 218 -19.98 -20.03 -5.89
CA LEU A 218 -19.42 -18.97 -5.06
C LEU A 218 -19.37 -17.67 -5.87
N GLY A 219 -19.73 -16.55 -5.24
CA GLY A 219 -19.67 -15.21 -5.86
C GLY A 219 -20.83 -14.83 -6.80
N LYS A 220 -21.97 -15.54 -6.77
CA LYS A 220 -23.17 -15.12 -7.50
C LYS A 220 -23.89 -14.02 -6.69
N PRO A 221 -24.15 -12.82 -7.23
CA PRO A 221 -25.09 -11.90 -6.59
C PRO A 221 -26.47 -12.58 -6.59
N ASP A 222 -27.05 -12.76 -5.40
CA ASP A 222 -28.45 -13.17 -5.28
C ASP A 222 -29.30 -11.98 -5.71
N HIS A 223 -29.95 -12.08 -6.88
CA HIS A 223 -31.00 -11.14 -7.27
C HIS A 223 -32.31 -11.72 -6.75
N ARG A 224 -32.68 -11.33 -5.53
CA ARG A 224 -34.08 -11.38 -5.06
C ARG A 224 -34.68 -9.99 -5.16
#